data_AF-A0AAD6B4U6-F1
#
_entry.id   AF-A0AAD6B4U6-F1
#
_cell.length_a   1.000
_cell.length_b   1.000
_cell.length_c   1.000
_cell.angle_alpha   90.00
_cell.angle_beta   90.00
_cell.angle_gamma   90.00
#
_symmetry.space_group_name_H-M   'P 1'
#
loop_
_entity.id
_entity.type
_entity.pdbx_description
1 polymer ?
#
loop_
_entity_poly.entity_id
_entity_poly.type
_entity_poly.pdbx_seq_one_letter_code
_entity_poly.pdbx_strand_id
1 'polypeptide(L)'
;MHRWDNLRTEIQKLQAGCPHIVVGTPGRVFHMLATSVIAKCIKMFVLDEAEEMLSRGFKDQIYEIFQKQSTNIQVVLLSATMPAEVLEVTKKFASW
;
A
#
# COMPACT_ATOMS: atom_id res chain seq x y z
N MET A 1 -22.27 1.50 -7.78
CA MET A 1 -21.92 0.09 -7.50
C MET A 1 -21.44 -0.54 -8.82
N HIS A 2 -20.22 -0.20 -9.26
CA HIS A 2 -19.68 -0.54 -10.61
C HIS A 2 -18.13 -0.63 -10.65
N ARG A 3 -17.44 -0.65 -9.50
CA ARG A 3 -15.99 -0.36 -9.44
C ARG A 3 -15.07 -1.56 -9.14
N TRP A 4 -15.57 -2.80 -9.07
CA TRP A 4 -14.75 -3.92 -8.55
C TRP A 4 -14.70 -5.19 -9.41
N ASP A 5 -15.40 -5.23 -10.55
CA ASP A 5 -15.70 -6.48 -11.28
C ASP A 5 -14.50 -7.20 -11.92
N ASN A 6 -13.28 -6.64 -11.85
CA ASN A 6 -12.12 -7.22 -12.53
C ASN A 6 -10.86 -7.45 -11.69
N LEU A 7 -11.00 -7.72 -10.38
CA LEU A 7 -9.86 -8.06 -9.51
C LEU A 7 -9.05 -9.26 -10.05
N ARG A 8 -9.73 -10.28 -10.56
CA ARG A 8 -9.09 -11.47 -11.13
C ARG A 8 -8.20 -11.11 -12.32
N THR A 9 -8.68 -10.25 -13.20
CA THR A 9 -7.92 -9.81 -14.37
C THR A 9 -6.70 -8.98 -13.98
N GLU A 10 -6.81 -8.14 -12.95
CA GLU A 10 -5.66 -7.40 -12.42
C GLU A 10 -4.60 -8.31 -11.80
N ILE A 11 -5.02 -9.32 -11.01
CA ILE A 11 -4.12 -10.33 -10.46
C ILE A 11 -3.44 -11.14 -11.58
N GLN A 12 -4.16 -11.50 -12.63
CA GLN A 12 -3.57 -12.20 -13.78
C GLN A 12 -2.53 -11.34 -14.50
N LYS A 13 -2.80 -10.04 -14.69
CA LYS A 13 -1.82 -9.10 -15.28
C LYS A 13 -0.57 -8.96 -14.42
N LEU A 14 -0.76 -8.85 -13.10
CA LEU A 14 0.30 -8.84 -12.12
C LEU A 14 1.19 -10.09 -12.27
N GLN A 15 0.59 -11.29 -12.32
CA GLN A 15 1.33 -12.55 -12.41
C GLN A 15 2.01 -12.77 -13.77
N ALA A 16 1.38 -12.35 -14.87
CA ALA A 16 1.89 -12.59 -16.22
C ALA A 16 3.03 -11.62 -16.60
N GLY A 17 2.93 -10.36 -16.20
CA GLY A 17 3.87 -9.31 -16.62
C GLY A 17 4.83 -8.83 -15.52
N CYS A 18 4.55 -9.11 -14.25
CA CYS A 18 5.27 -8.62 -13.08
C CYS A 18 5.65 -7.12 -13.20
N PRO A 19 4.69 -6.20 -13.09
CA PRO A 19 4.97 -4.79 -13.30
C PRO A 19 5.99 -4.27 -12.28
N HIS A 20 6.86 -3.37 -12.73
CA HIS A 20 7.86 -2.73 -11.89
C HIS A 20 7.24 -1.71 -10.92
N ILE A 21 6.11 -1.10 -11.28
CA ILE A 21 5.41 -0.07 -10.51
C ILE A 21 3.92 -0.40 -10.49
N VAL A 22 3.32 -0.33 -9.29
CA VAL A 22 1.88 -0.48 -9.08
C VAL A 22 1.38 0.76 -8.34
N VAL A 23 0.34 1.39 -8.88
CA VAL A 23 -0.31 2.57 -8.30
C VAL A 23 -1.80 2.27 -8.16
N GLY A 24 -2.39 2.60 -7.00
CA GLY A 24 -3.80 2.41 -6.77
C GLY A 24 -4.21 2.83 -5.36
N THR A 25 -5.52 2.82 -5.10
CA THR A 25 -6.06 3.12 -3.78
C THR A 25 -5.75 1.99 -2.79
N PRO A 26 -5.57 2.29 -1.48
CA PRO A 26 -5.13 1.31 -0.49
C PRO A 26 -5.95 0.02 -0.51
N GLY A 27 -7.29 0.12 -0.52
CA GLY A 27 -8.15 -1.06 -0.54
C GLY A 27 -7.95 -1.95 -1.77
N ARG A 28 -7.73 -1.37 -2.95
CA ARG A 28 -7.51 -2.17 -4.17
C ARG A 28 -6.15 -2.85 -4.16
N VAL A 29 -5.11 -2.09 -3.83
CA VAL A 29 -3.74 -2.58 -3.74
C VAL A 29 -3.64 -3.66 -2.66
N PHE A 30 -4.30 -3.47 -1.52
CA PHE A 30 -4.39 -4.45 -0.44
C PHE A 30 -4.93 -5.80 -0.94
N HIS A 31 -6.07 -5.80 -1.64
CA HIS A 31 -6.66 -7.02 -2.21
C HIS A 31 -5.75 -7.70 -3.25
N MET A 32 -5.07 -6.91 -4.09
CA MET A 32 -4.12 -7.42 -5.08
C MET A 32 -2.85 -8.00 -4.45
N LEU A 33 -2.32 -7.38 -3.41
CA LEU A 33 -1.10 -7.83 -2.71
C LEU A 33 -1.38 -9.04 -1.82
N ALA A 34 -2.56 -9.12 -1.19
CA ALA A 34 -2.94 -10.29 -0.38
C ALA A 34 -3.03 -11.59 -1.20
N THR A 35 -3.22 -11.49 -2.51
CA THR A 35 -3.48 -12.63 -3.40
C THR A 35 -2.35 -12.89 -4.41
N SER A 36 -1.27 -12.09 -4.42
CA SER A 36 -0.18 -12.20 -5.39
C SER A 36 1.18 -12.49 -4.74
N VAL A 37 2.03 -13.23 -5.46
CA VAL A 37 3.40 -13.58 -5.03
C VAL A 37 4.33 -12.36 -5.02
N ILE A 38 3.92 -11.27 -5.68
CA ILE A 38 4.71 -10.06 -5.95
C ILE A 38 4.92 -9.22 -4.68
N ALA A 39 4.06 -9.41 -3.67
CA ALA A 39 4.21 -8.76 -2.37
C ALA A 39 5.55 -9.07 -1.68
N LYS A 40 6.32 -10.07 -2.12
CA LYS A 40 7.64 -10.38 -1.56
C LYS A 40 8.80 -9.58 -2.16
N CYS A 41 8.58 -8.83 -3.23
CA CYS A 41 9.64 -8.18 -4.01
C CYS A 41 9.60 -6.64 -3.95
N ILE A 42 8.75 -6.05 -3.12
CA ILE A 42 8.58 -4.60 -3.07
C ILE A 42 9.78 -3.97 -2.34
N LYS A 43 10.49 -3.09 -3.05
CA LYS A 43 11.64 -2.34 -2.50
C LYS A 43 11.28 -0.92 -2.07
N MET A 44 10.13 -0.41 -2.51
CA MET A 44 9.69 0.95 -2.21
C MET A 44 8.18 0.97 -1.98
N PHE A 45 7.76 1.62 -0.88
CA PHE A 45 6.37 1.90 -0.57
C PHE A 45 6.18 3.41 -0.46
N VAL A 46 5.28 3.96 -1.28
CA VAL A 46 4.97 5.39 -1.30
C VAL A 46 3.51 5.59 -0.89
N LEU A 47 3.29 6.41 0.14
CA LEU A 47 1.96 6.84 0.56
C LEU A 47 1.81 8.34 0.27
N ASP A 48 0.96 8.66 -0.70
CA ASP A 48 0.61 10.04 -1.05
C ASP A 48 -0.70 10.45 -0.36
N GLU A 49 -0.85 11.75 -0.06
CA GLU A 49 -1.97 12.32 0.70
C GLU A 49 -2.29 11.50 1.96
N ALA A 50 -1.26 11.23 2.78
CA ALA A 50 -1.36 10.33 3.91
C ALA A 50 -2.45 10.72 4.92
N GLU A 51 -2.69 12.02 5.13
CA GLU A 51 -3.79 12.47 5.99
C GLU A 51 -5.18 12.07 5.47
N GLU A 52 -5.38 12.07 4.14
CA GLU A 52 -6.63 11.67 3.52
C GLU A 52 -6.81 10.16 3.64
N MET A 53 -5.74 9.40 3.41
CA MET A 53 -5.80 7.94 3.51
C MET A 53 -6.09 7.48 4.94
N LEU A 54 -5.47 8.11 5.95
CA LEU A 54 -5.72 7.76 7.35
C LEU A 54 -7.11 8.19 7.84
N SER A 55 -7.57 9.40 7.49
CA SER A 55 -8.91 9.88 7.87
C SER A 55 -10.05 9.06 7.26
N ARG A 56 -9.81 8.42 6.11
CA ARG A 56 -10.74 7.46 5.48
C ARG A 56 -10.74 6.06 6.11
N GLY A 57 -9.95 5.84 7.15
CA GLY A 57 -9.89 4.56 7.85
C GLY A 57 -9.05 3.50 7.14
N PHE A 58 -8.16 3.87 6.20
CA PHE A 58 -7.27 2.91 5.54
C PHE A 58 -6.04 2.52 6.37
N LYS A 59 -5.93 3.02 7.61
CA LYS A 59 -4.82 2.77 8.53
C LYS A 59 -4.44 1.29 8.59
N ASP A 60 -5.41 0.42 8.89
CA ASP A 60 -5.16 -1.02 9.08
C ASP A 60 -4.71 -1.72 7.79
N GLN A 61 -5.32 -1.36 6.65
CA GLN A 61 -4.93 -1.91 5.34
C GLN A 61 -3.51 -1.51 4.96
N ILE A 62 -3.11 -0.26 5.22
CA ILE A 62 -1.74 0.23 5.00
C ILE A 62 -0.76 -0.53 5.89
N TYR A 63 -1.09 -0.74 7.17
CA TYR A 63 -0.26 -1.53 8.07
C TYR A 63 -0.09 -2.97 7.61
N GLU A 64 -1.16 -3.63 7.16
CA GLU A 64 -1.07 -5.00 6.66
C GLU A 64 -0.26 -5.12 5.37
N ILE A 65 -0.37 -4.16 4.45
CA ILE A 65 0.49 -4.12 3.26
C ILE A 65 1.95 -4.08 3.70
N PHE A 66 2.25 -3.20 4.67
CA PHE A 66 3.60 -2.97 5.15
C PHE A 66 4.19 -4.18 5.91
N GLN A 67 3.41 -4.83 6.77
CA GLN A 67 3.84 -6.02 7.52
C GLN A 67 4.20 -7.22 6.62
N LYS A 68 3.67 -7.26 5.40
CA LYS A 68 3.96 -8.34 4.43
C LYS A 68 5.27 -8.11 3.67
N GLN A 69 5.94 -6.96 3.87
CA GLN A 69 7.17 -6.61 3.16
C GLN A 69 8.42 -7.07 3.92
N SER A 70 9.53 -7.23 3.18
CA SER A 70 10.85 -7.50 3.78
C SER A 70 11.40 -6.27 4.51
N THR A 71 12.30 -6.49 5.47
CA THR A 71 12.93 -5.43 6.29
C THR A 71 13.79 -4.42 5.53
N ASN A 72 14.03 -4.59 4.24
CA ASN A 72 14.83 -3.68 3.42
C ASN A 72 13.99 -2.92 2.40
N ILE A 73 12.90 -2.30 2.87
CA ILE A 73 11.98 -1.49 2.06
C ILE A 73 12.19 0.00 2.34
N GLN A 74 12.29 0.81 1.28
CA GLN A 74 12.26 2.26 1.40
C GLN A 74 10.81 2.74 1.54
N VAL A 75 10.52 3.50 2.59
CA VAL A 75 9.19 4.11 2.79
C VAL A 75 9.25 5.60 2.53
N VAL A 76 8.32 6.09 1.71
CA VAL A 76 8.12 7.52 1.44
C VAL A 76 6.69 7.86 1.84
N LEU A 77 6.52 8.83 2.73
CA LEU A 77 5.22 9.33 3.15
C LEU A 77 5.13 10.81 2.77
N LEU A 78 4.12 11.16 1.98
CA LEU A 78 3.81 12.51 1.53
C LEU A 78 2.46 12.90 2.11
N SER A 79 2.39 14.09 2.69
CA SER A 79 1.23 14.59 3.41
C SER A 79 1.27 16.11 3.39
N ALA A 80 0.15 16.79 3.12
CA ALA A 80 0.09 18.25 3.18
C ALA A 80 0.01 18.75 4.62
N THR A 81 -0.53 17.94 5.52
CA THR A 81 -0.63 18.19 6.95
C THR A 81 -0.07 17.02 7.77
N MET A 82 0.33 17.27 9.02
CA MET A 82 0.92 16.26 9.91
C MET A 82 0.11 16.11 11.22
N PRO A 83 -1.13 15.59 11.16
CA PRO A 83 -1.88 15.26 12.37
C PRO A 83 -1.21 14.10 13.14
N ALA A 84 -1.62 13.91 14.40
CA ALA A 84 -1.04 12.90 15.28
C ALA A 84 -1.03 11.49 14.66
N GLU A 85 -2.09 11.12 13.93
CA GLU A 85 -2.22 9.82 13.26
C GLU A 85 -1.15 9.61 12.18
N VAL A 86 -0.85 10.64 11.38
CA VAL A 86 0.21 10.58 10.37
C VAL A 86 1.58 10.44 11.06
N LEU A 87 1.82 11.22 12.12
CA LEU A 87 3.06 11.15 12.90
C LEU A 87 3.28 9.76 13.54
N GLU A 88 2.23 9.13 14.06
CA GLU A 88 2.30 7.77 14.58
C GLU A 88 2.72 6.76 13.51
N VAL A 89 2.12 6.87 12.32
CA VAL A 89 2.43 6.00 11.18
C VAL A 89 3.87 6.20 10.73
N THR A 90 4.33 7.45 10.59
CA THR A 90 5.73 7.77 10.25
C THR A 90 6.71 7.17 11.26
N LYS A 91 6.42 7.27 12.57
CA LYS A 91 7.30 6.70 13.62
C LYS A 91 7.44 5.19 13.48
N LYS A 92 6.33 4.48 13.23
CA LYS A 92 6.37 3.03 13.03
C LYS A 92 7.14 2.63 11.77
N PHE A 93 7.05 3.42 10.71
CA PHE A 93 7.81 3.20 9.47
C PHE A 93 9.30 3.46 9.63
N ALA A 94 9.69 4.47 10.42
CA ALA A 94 11.10 4.78 10.67
C ALA A 94 11.79 3.78 11.62
N SER A 95 11.01 3.06 12.44
CA SER A 95 11.53 2.06 13.38
C SER A 95 11.54 0.63 12.84
N TRP A 96 11.11 0.43 11.59
CA TRP A 96 11.06 -0.86 10.91
C TRP A 96 12.36 -1.12 10.16
#